data_AF-A0A929EES7-F1
#
_entry.id   AF-A0A929EES7-F1
#
_cell.length_a   1.000
_cell.length_b   1.000
_cell.length_c   1.000
_cell.angle_alpha   90.00
_cell.angle_beta   90.00
_cell.angle_gamma   90.00
#
_symmetry.space_group_name_H-M   'P 1'
#
loop_
_entity.id
_entity.type
_entity.pdbx_description
1 polymer ?
#
loop_
_entity_poly.entity_id
_entity_poly.type
_entity_poly.pdbx_seq_one_letter_code
_entity_poly.pdbx_strand_id
1 'polypeptide(L)'
;MTTKLNGQVPVLISACLLGLKSRYNCKAALSPEAKAATEGRYLIPICPEQMAGLPTPRPSAEICGGNGNDVLDGKATVVDENGKDVTSYYLNGAKKILEIAKLNGSKEIILKEKSPACGVTTICSENETIEGMGVTTALLLREGYTVRGL
;
A
#
# COMPACT_ATOMS: atom_id res chain seq x y z
N MET A 1 12.39 9.44 18.31
CA MET A 1 12.35 8.27 19.21
C MET A 1 11.84 7.10 18.40
N THR A 2 12.61 6.00 18.27
CA THR A 2 12.14 4.80 17.57
C THR A 2 11.32 3.95 18.54
N THR A 3 10.05 3.71 18.21
CA THR A 3 9.14 2.86 18.99
C THR A 3 9.58 1.41 18.86
N LYS A 4 10.34 0.91 19.84
CA LYS A 4 10.65 -0.52 19.97
C LYS A 4 9.72 -1.13 20.99
N LEU A 5 8.83 -2.03 20.56
CA LEU A 5 8.08 -2.89 21.48
C LEU A 5 8.92 -4.14 21.73
N ASN A 6 9.25 -4.43 22.99
CA ASN A 6 10.07 -5.59 23.37
C ASN A 6 11.41 -5.71 22.61
N GLY A 7 12.02 -4.57 22.23
CA GLY A 7 13.28 -4.52 21.48
C GLY A 7 13.15 -4.82 19.97
N GLN A 8 11.96 -5.20 19.48
CA GLN A 8 11.73 -5.50 18.07
C GLN A 8 11.48 -4.21 17.25
N VAL A 9 11.96 -4.21 16.01
CA VAL A 9 11.62 -3.20 15.00
C VAL A 9 10.33 -3.63 14.30
N PRO A 10 9.30 -2.77 14.23
CA PRO A 10 8.02 -3.15 13.63
C PRO A 10 8.10 -3.35 12.12
N VAL A 11 7.28 -4.28 11.63
CA VAL A 11 6.99 -4.48 10.21
C VAL A 11 5.69 -3.78 9.88
N LEU A 12 5.70 -2.96 8.84
CA LEU A 12 4.45 -2.42 8.30
C LEU A 12 3.81 -3.48 7.39
N ILE A 13 2.52 -3.70 7.55
CA ILE A 13 1.82 -4.71 6.75
C ILE A 13 0.45 -4.19 6.29
N SER A 14 0.09 -4.46 5.03
CA SER A 14 -1.26 -4.15 4.52
C SER A 14 -2.33 -4.75 5.43
N ALA A 15 -3.15 -3.90 6.04
CA ALA A 15 -4.16 -4.28 7.04
C ALA A 15 -5.10 -5.38 6.54
N CYS A 16 -5.44 -5.35 5.25
CA CYS A 16 -6.30 -6.36 4.62
C CYS A 16 -5.71 -7.78 4.65
N LEU A 17 -4.37 -7.92 4.64
CA LEU A 17 -3.66 -9.20 4.77
C LEU A 17 -3.84 -9.83 6.14
N LEU A 18 -4.10 -9.01 7.17
CA LEU A 18 -4.35 -9.44 8.55
C LEU A 18 -5.85 -9.66 8.84
N GLY A 19 -6.72 -9.59 7.83
CA GLY A 19 -8.15 -9.83 8.01
C GLY A 19 -8.98 -8.57 8.29
N LEU A 20 -8.36 -7.38 8.36
CA LEU A 20 -9.11 -6.13 8.53
C LEU A 20 -9.87 -5.81 7.24
N LYS A 21 -11.15 -5.46 7.37
CA LYS A 21 -12.05 -5.10 6.26
C LYS A 21 -11.76 -3.69 5.73
N SER A 22 -10.56 -3.47 5.23
CA SER A 22 -10.02 -2.17 4.80
C SER A 22 -10.01 -1.97 3.28
N ARG A 23 -10.35 -3.01 2.49
CA ARG A 23 -10.41 -2.91 1.01
C ARG A 23 -11.55 -1.99 0.57
N TYR A 24 -11.48 -1.53 -0.67
CA TYR A 24 -12.51 -0.67 -1.28
C TYR A 24 -13.93 -1.24 -1.15
N ASN A 25 -14.09 -2.56 -1.23
CA ASN A 25 -15.37 -3.27 -1.11
C ASN A 25 -15.72 -3.73 0.32
N CYS A 26 -15.06 -3.19 1.36
CA CYS A 26 -15.26 -3.56 2.76
C CYS A 26 -15.00 -5.06 3.06
N LYS A 27 -14.22 -5.74 2.20
CA LYS A 27 -13.77 -7.12 2.42
C LYS A 27 -12.35 -7.14 2.99
N ALA A 28 -12.01 -8.27 3.60
CA ALA A 28 -10.63 -8.60 3.94
C ALA A 28 -9.90 -9.23 2.74
N ALA A 29 -8.59 -9.39 2.87
CA ALA A 29 -7.76 -10.24 2.02
C ALA A 29 -6.82 -11.07 2.90
N LEU A 30 -7.38 -11.74 3.93
CA LEU A 30 -6.62 -12.52 4.89
C LEU A 30 -5.68 -13.47 4.15
N SER A 31 -4.39 -13.32 4.37
CA SER A 31 -3.36 -14.13 3.70
C SER A 31 -2.70 -15.05 4.72
N PRO A 32 -2.90 -16.37 4.63
CA PRO A 32 -2.19 -17.34 5.47
C PRO A 32 -0.67 -17.21 5.32
N GLU A 33 -0.18 -16.92 4.12
CA GLU A 33 1.24 -16.68 3.87
C GLU A 33 1.74 -15.45 4.62
N ALA A 34 1.01 -14.33 4.56
CA ALA A 34 1.38 -13.13 5.30
C ALA A 34 1.38 -13.38 6.82
N LYS A 35 0.39 -14.13 7.32
CA LYS A 35 0.33 -14.53 8.73
C LYS A 35 1.54 -15.37 9.13
N ALA A 36 1.90 -16.37 8.32
CA ALA A 36 3.06 -17.22 8.59
C ALA A 36 4.38 -16.43 8.53
N ALA A 37 4.55 -15.56 7.52
CA ALA A 37 5.74 -14.72 7.35
C ALA A 37 5.92 -13.66 8.47
N THR A 38 4.86 -13.41 9.25
CA THR A 38 4.85 -12.38 10.30
C THR A 38 4.64 -12.91 11.71
N GLU A 39 4.65 -14.24 11.89
CA GLU A 39 4.46 -14.87 13.19
C GLU A 39 5.52 -14.42 14.22
N GLY A 40 5.07 -14.02 15.41
CA GLY A 40 5.95 -13.54 16.50
C GLY A 40 6.61 -12.17 16.27
N ARG A 41 6.26 -11.47 15.18
CA ARG A 41 6.79 -10.13 14.87
C ARG A 41 5.85 -9.04 15.39
N TYR A 42 6.41 -7.90 15.76
CA TYR A 42 5.62 -6.70 16.04
C TYR A 42 5.13 -6.07 14.73
N LEU A 43 3.80 -6.03 14.54
CA LEU A 43 3.18 -5.56 13.30
C LEU A 43 2.44 -4.25 13.49
N ILE A 44 2.57 -3.37 12.51
CA ILE A 44 1.75 -2.17 12.39
C ILE A 44 0.89 -2.31 11.13
N PRO A 45 -0.42 -2.53 11.26
CA PRO A 45 -1.31 -2.60 10.11
C PRO A 45 -1.47 -1.23 9.45
N ILE A 46 -1.34 -1.18 8.12
CA ILE A 46 -1.45 0.04 7.33
C ILE A 46 -2.43 -0.11 6.17
N CYS A 47 -3.11 0.98 5.79
CA CYS A 47 -3.87 1.07 4.56
C CYS A 47 -3.64 2.47 3.97
N PRO A 48 -2.85 2.63 2.89
CA PRO A 48 -2.51 3.94 2.34
C PRO A 48 -3.76 4.75 1.99
N GLU A 49 -4.77 4.09 1.43
CA GLU A 49 -6.04 4.70 1.03
C GLU A 49 -6.82 5.27 2.22
N GLN A 50 -6.95 4.52 3.32
CA GLN A 50 -7.63 5.03 4.53
C GLN A 50 -6.80 6.11 5.23
N MET A 51 -5.47 5.98 5.25
CA MET A 51 -4.57 7.00 5.80
C MET A 51 -4.67 8.31 4.99
N ALA A 52 -4.96 8.23 3.69
CA ALA A 52 -5.24 9.37 2.83
C ALA A 52 -6.61 10.03 3.09
N GLY A 53 -7.48 9.41 3.89
CA GLY A 53 -8.83 9.89 4.19
C GLY A 53 -9.93 9.29 3.32
N LEU A 54 -9.64 8.28 2.48
CA LEU A 54 -10.68 7.61 1.71
C LEU A 54 -11.56 6.72 2.62
N PRO A 55 -12.88 6.65 2.37
CA PRO A 55 -13.79 5.83 3.17
C PRO A 55 -13.59 4.33 2.89
N THR A 56 -14.24 3.52 3.72
CA THR A 56 -14.46 2.09 3.47
C THR A 56 -15.95 1.79 3.69
N PRO A 57 -16.72 1.42 2.66
CA PRO A 57 -16.30 1.21 1.27
C PRO A 57 -15.94 2.51 0.52
N ARG A 58 -15.30 2.36 -0.64
CA ARG A 58 -14.96 3.41 -1.62
C ARG A 58 -15.01 2.83 -3.04
N PRO A 59 -15.13 3.66 -4.08
CA PRO A 59 -14.98 3.23 -5.46
C PRO A 59 -13.66 2.47 -5.68
N SER A 60 -13.67 1.46 -6.56
CA SER A 60 -12.42 0.86 -7.03
C SER A 60 -11.63 1.88 -7.86
N ALA A 61 -10.31 1.74 -7.91
CA ALA A 61 -9.45 2.64 -8.66
C ALA A 61 -8.28 1.87 -9.26
N GLU A 62 -7.68 2.44 -10.29
CA GLU A 62 -6.57 1.88 -11.04
C GLU A 62 -5.60 3.00 -11.47
N ILE A 63 -4.37 2.61 -11.79
CA ILE A 63 -3.41 3.54 -12.39
C ILE A 63 -3.69 3.56 -13.90
N CYS A 64 -3.76 4.75 -14.50
CA CYS A 64 -3.93 4.93 -15.94
C CYS A 64 -2.69 5.62 -16.52
N GLY A 65 -2.13 5.07 -17.60
CA GLY A 65 -0.97 5.64 -18.30
C GLY A 65 0.41 5.27 -17.73
N GLY A 66 0.51 4.23 -16.88
CA GLY A 66 1.80 3.76 -16.36
C GLY A 66 1.67 2.96 -15.06
N ASN A 67 2.66 3.11 -14.17
CA ASN A 67 2.66 2.53 -12.83
C ASN A 67 2.93 3.59 -11.75
N GLY A 68 3.13 3.15 -10.50
CA GLY A 68 3.37 4.02 -9.36
C GLY A 68 4.55 4.98 -9.52
N ASN A 69 5.61 4.60 -10.25
CA ASN A 69 6.71 5.51 -10.57
C ASN A 69 6.27 6.65 -11.49
N ASP A 70 5.48 6.34 -12.51
CA ASP A 70 4.95 7.34 -13.45
C ASP A 70 4.00 8.30 -12.74
N VAL A 71 3.21 7.81 -11.78
CA VAL A 71 2.36 8.67 -10.93
C VAL A 71 3.22 9.62 -10.07
N LEU A 72 4.30 9.12 -9.48
CA LEU A 72 5.23 9.95 -8.70
C LEU A 72 5.93 11.01 -9.55
N ASP A 73 6.18 10.71 -10.83
CA ASP A 73 6.80 11.61 -11.79
C ASP A 73 5.80 12.54 -12.48
N GLY A 74 4.50 12.45 -12.15
CA GLY A 74 3.43 13.27 -12.75
C GLY A 74 3.07 12.90 -14.19
N LYS A 75 3.39 11.67 -14.62
CA LYS A 75 3.15 11.15 -15.98
C LYS A 75 1.94 10.22 -16.10
N ALA A 76 1.46 9.71 -14.97
CA ALA A 76 0.29 8.85 -14.88
C ALA A 76 -0.65 9.34 -13.77
N THR A 77 -1.90 8.90 -13.82
CA THR A 77 -2.93 9.27 -12.83
C THR A 77 -3.53 8.04 -12.20
N VAL A 78 -4.13 8.20 -11.02
CA VAL A 78 -5.00 7.19 -10.42
C VAL A 78 -6.44 7.63 -10.62
N VAL A 79 -7.23 6.81 -11.31
CA VAL A 79 -8.63 7.10 -11.66
C VAL A 79 -9.53 6.08 -11.00
N ASP A 80 -10.62 6.54 -10.40
CA ASP A 80 -11.64 5.65 -9.84
C ASP A 80 -12.63 5.15 -10.90
N GLU A 81 -13.44 4.15 -10.55
CA GLU A 81 -14.41 3.54 -11.47
C GLU A 81 -15.50 4.50 -11.97
N ASN A 82 -15.64 5.68 -11.35
CA ASN A 82 -16.55 6.74 -11.79
C ASN A 82 -15.84 7.75 -12.72
N GLY A 83 -14.59 7.49 -13.11
CA GLY A 83 -13.77 8.36 -13.96
C GLY A 83 -13.17 9.56 -13.21
N LYS A 84 -13.18 9.56 -11.87
CA LYS A 84 -12.63 10.68 -11.09
C LYS A 84 -11.13 10.48 -10.85
N ASP A 85 -10.35 11.53 -11.12
CA ASP A 85 -8.96 11.60 -10.71
C ASP A 85 -8.86 11.66 -9.17
N VAL A 86 -8.28 10.62 -8.59
CA VAL A 86 -8.04 10.44 -7.15
C VAL A 86 -6.55 10.39 -6.81
N THR A 87 -5.68 10.78 -7.75
CA THR A 87 -4.22 10.72 -7.65
C THR A 87 -3.69 11.37 -6.36
N SER A 88 -4.25 12.51 -5.97
CA SER A 88 -3.81 13.25 -4.77
C SER A 88 -3.99 12.44 -3.48
N TYR A 89 -5.04 11.62 -3.37
CA TYR A 89 -5.23 10.72 -2.23
C TYR A 89 -4.15 9.64 -2.20
N TYR A 90 -3.82 9.04 -3.33
CA TYR A 90 -2.81 7.98 -3.41
C TYR A 90 -1.39 8.50 -3.09
N LEU A 91 -1.04 9.70 -3.60
CA LEU A 91 0.20 10.37 -3.26
C LEU A 91 0.29 10.72 -1.77
N ASN A 92 -0.80 11.25 -1.19
CA ASN A 92 -0.87 11.59 0.23
C ASN A 92 -0.77 10.33 1.11
N GLY A 93 -1.49 9.27 0.74
CA GLY A 93 -1.43 7.98 1.41
C GLY A 93 -0.02 7.40 1.44
N ALA A 94 0.66 7.40 0.29
CA ALA A 94 2.05 6.96 0.18
C ALA A 94 2.98 7.75 1.12
N LYS A 95 2.88 9.09 1.13
CA LYS A 95 3.69 9.95 2.02
C LYS A 95 3.44 9.66 3.50
N LYS A 96 2.18 9.44 3.90
CA LYS A 96 1.84 9.08 5.28
C LYS A 96 2.40 7.72 5.68
N ILE A 97 2.39 6.74 4.78
CA ILE A 97 3.02 5.43 5.07
C ILE A 97 4.53 5.57 5.23
N LEU A 98 5.19 6.36 4.36
CA LEU A 98 6.61 6.66 4.50
C LEU A 98 6.92 7.32 5.85
N GLU A 99 6.11 8.29 6.27
CA GLU A 99 6.24 8.94 7.59
C GLU A 99 6.10 7.94 8.74
N ILE A 100 5.07 7.07 8.70
CA ILE A 100 4.88 6.00 9.68
C ILE A 100 6.11 5.09 9.73
N ALA A 101 6.65 4.72 8.58
CA ALA A 101 7.84 3.87 8.48
C ALA A 101 9.07 4.54 9.11
N LYS A 102 9.29 5.83 8.83
CA LYS A 102 10.37 6.64 9.41
C LYS A 102 10.25 6.76 10.93
N LEU A 103 9.07 7.13 11.42
CA LEU A 103 8.80 7.33 12.85
C LEU A 103 9.03 6.05 13.66
N ASN A 104 8.64 4.90 13.11
CA ASN A 104 8.76 3.61 13.79
C ASN A 104 10.10 2.91 13.53
N GLY A 105 10.95 3.45 12.66
CA GLY A 105 12.22 2.83 12.27
C GLY A 105 12.05 1.49 11.53
N SER A 106 10.87 1.25 10.93
CA SER A 106 10.59 0.07 10.12
C SER A 106 11.56 0.01 8.93
N LYS A 107 11.96 -1.20 8.55
CA LYS A 107 12.80 -1.43 7.36
C LYS A 107 12.15 -2.34 6.33
N GLU A 108 11.23 -3.19 6.79
CA GLU A 108 10.50 -4.14 5.98
C GLU A 108 9.03 -3.76 5.95
N ILE A 109 8.44 -3.82 4.76
CA ILE A 109 7.05 -3.48 4.49
C ILE A 109 6.44 -4.59 3.63
N ILE A 110 5.32 -5.15 4.08
CA ILE A 110 4.60 -6.23 3.40
C ILE A 110 3.29 -5.67 2.83
N LEU A 111 3.14 -5.67 1.52
CA LEU A 111 2.03 -5.03 0.83
C LEU A 111 1.20 -6.00 0.00
N LYS A 112 -0.10 -5.70 -0.15
CA LYS A 112 -1.02 -6.50 -0.94
C LYS A 112 -0.81 -6.27 -2.45
N GLU A 113 -0.56 -7.33 -3.20
CA GLU A 113 -0.44 -7.31 -4.67
C GLU A 113 -1.71 -6.85 -5.39
N LYS A 114 -1.55 -6.41 -6.65
CA LYS A 114 -2.63 -5.97 -7.58
C LYS A 114 -3.35 -4.67 -7.20
N SER A 115 -2.90 -3.97 -6.16
CA SER A 115 -3.50 -2.69 -5.73
C SER A 115 -2.80 -1.50 -6.40
N PRO A 116 -3.54 -0.46 -6.85
CA PRO A 116 -2.94 0.79 -7.33
C PRO A 116 -2.10 1.51 -6.26
N ALA A 117 -2.33 1.27 -4.97
CA ALA A 117 -1.46 1.78 -3.90
C ALA A 117 -0.35 0.79 -3.54
N CYS A 118 -0.72 -0.47 -3.31
CA CYS A 118 0.11 -1.46 -2.61
C CYS A 118 0.76 -2.51 -3.52
N GLY A 119 0.39 -2.63 -4.79
CA GLY A 119 0.96 -3.62 -5.71
C GLY A 119 2.48 -3.54 -5.74
N VAL A 120 3.17 -4.68 -5.76
CA VAL A 120 4.64 -4.71 -5.70
C VAL A 120 5.23 -5.16 -7.02
N THR A 121 4.65 -6.21 -7.59
CA THR A 121 5.05 -6.75 -8.90
C THR A 121 3.97 -6.57 -9.95
N THR A 122 2.69 -6.50 -9.51
CA THR A 122 1.55 -6.31 -10.42
C THR A 122 0.56 -5.29 -9.89
N ILE A 123 -0.11 -4.61 -10.83
CA ILE A 123 -1.20 -3.65 -10.58
C ILE A 123 -2.35 -3.87 -11.55
N CYS A 124 -3.53 -3.34 -11.22
CA CYS A 124 -4.63 -3.18 -12.18
C CYS A 124 -4.47 -1.83 -12.89
N SER A 125 -4.55 -1.84 -14.21
CA SER A 125 -4.54 -0.68 -15.11
C SER A 125 -5.48 -0.97 -16.26
N GLU A 126 -6.44 -0.08 -16.50
CA GLU A 126 -7.42 -0.19 -17.60
C GLU A 126 -8.16 -1.55 -17.63
N ASN A 127 -8.54 -2.04 -16.45
CA ASN A 127 -9.16 -3.35 -16.20
C ASN A 127 -8.29 -4.57 -16.51
N GLU A 128 -7.00 -4.39 -16.78
CA GLU A 128 -6.04 -5.46 -16.98
C GLU A 128 -5.04 -5.55 -15.82
N THR A 129 -4.54 -6.75 -15.54
CA THR A 129 -3.41 -6.92 -14.62
C THR A 129 -2.12 -6.81 -15.42
N ILE A 130 -1.33 -5.79 -15.11
CA ILE A 130 -0.04 -5.53 -15.76
C ILE A 130 1.12 -5.67 -14.78
N GLU A 131 2.32 -5.88 -15.31
CA GLU A 131 3.55 -5.74 -14.53
C GLU A 131 3.74 -4.28 -14.13
N GLY A 132 4.02 -4.06 -12.84
CA GLY A 132 4.14 -2.73 -12.29
C GLY A 132 3.88 -2.69 -10.80
N MET A 133 4.08 -1.54 -10.19
CA MET A 133 3.92 -1.35 -8.76
C MET A 133 2.97 -0.21 -8.46
N GLY A 134 2.32 -0.27 -7.29
CA GLY A 134 1.44 0.79 -6.82
C GLY A 134 2.22 2.01 -6.32
N VAL A 135 1.50 3.13 -6.15
CA VAL A 135 2.08 4.42 -5.77
C VAL A 135 2.84 4.37 -4.44
N THR A 136 2.31 3.65 -3.44
CA THR A 136 2.97 3.52 -2.13
C THR A 136 4.23 2.66 -2.24
N THR A 137 4.16 1.55 -2.97
CA THR A 137 5.33 0.71 -3.21
C THR A 137 6.45 1.47 -3.90
N ALA A 138 6.13 2.20 -4.98
CA ALA A 138 7.11 2.99 -5.73
C ALA A 138 7.82 4.00 -4.83
N LEU A 139 7.08 4.73 -3.98
CA LEU A 139 7.67 5.72 -3.09
C LEU A 139 8.60 5.07 -2.06
N LEU A 140 8.17 3.97 -1.44
CA LEU A 140 8.96 3.27 -0.44
C LEU A 140 10.25 2.69 -1.02
N LEU A 141 10.20 2.12 -2.22
CA LEU A 141 11.39 1.62 -2.92
C LEU A 141 12.37 2.75 -3.26
N ARG A 142 11.87 3.90 -3.75
CA ARG A 142 12.72 5.10 -4.00
C ARG A 142 13.41 5.61 -2.75
N GLU A 143 12.77 5.46 -1.59
CA GLU A 143 13.32 5.85 -0.28
C GLU A 143 14.19 4.75 0.36
N GLY A 144 14.45 3.64 -0.34
CA GLY A 144 15.37 2.59 0.10
C GLY A 144 14.79 1.57 1.08
N TYR A 145 13.47 1.43 1.16
CA TYR A 145 12.82 0.39 1.99
C TYR A 145 12.77 -0.96 1.27
N THR A 146 12.83 -2.04 2.04
CA THR A 146 12.55 -3.39 1.53
C THR A 146 11.04 -3.60 1.50
N VAL A 147 10.48 -3.77 0.30
CA VAL A 147 9.04 -3.99 0.10
C VAL A 147 8.80 -5.37 -0.50
N ARG A 148 7.91 -6.16 0.11
CA ARG A 148 7.51 -7.49 -0.38
C ARG A 148 6.01 -7.52 -0.68
N GLY A 149 5.63 -8.07 -1.83
CA GLY A 149 4.24 -8.28 -2.22
C GLY A 149 3.70 -9.64 -1.79
N LEU A 150 2.44 -9.67 -1.33
CA LEU A 150 1.65 -10.87 -0.98
C LEU A 150 0.17 -10.79 -1.43
#